data_AF-W8P672-F1
#
_entry.id   AF-W8P672-F1
#
_cell.length_a   1.000
_cell.length_b   1.000
_cell.length_c   1.000
_cell.angle_alpha   90.00
_cell.angle_beta   90.00
_cell.angle_gamma   90.00
#
_symmetry.space_group_name_H-M   'P 1'
#
loop_
_entity.id
_entity.type
_entity.pdbx_description
1 polymer ?
#
loop_
_entity_poly.entity_id
_entity_poly.type
_entity_poly.pdbx_seq_one_letter_code
_entity_poly.pdbx_strand_id
1 'polypeptide(L)'
;MRYSWEEFARKMGVEPQILENEEARLLKKFVDEMLYPSHCRYCQGLDLSNPNPVHHPSYELTPACNHDCIFCYSNVAVKLGKAPKPGYYGWENPKAITVSQYGEPLLSKRIVEVNRMLRERFPEARLDLQTNGSLLTEELWQKLDFDIVMISLDASTREKHLKITNADTFDAVVNALRIVGSDKSVRSVVRTIFMPGINDEDIPRIAELAASLGIDEMHLQPLTVHELNVDRLKRAGLDFERAESMRELLKTAMEAKKYIDVRISGCLLAQLKKMDALTLFSVRRVAREVAPVVKRTRLE
;
A
#
# COMPACT_ATOMS: atom_id res chain seq x y z
N MET A 1 1.77 -45.42 -30.97
CA MET A 1 2.35 -44.06 -31.01
C MET A 1 2.54 -43.60 -29.60
N ARG A 2 3.76 -43.20 -29.21
CA ARG A 2 3.96 -42.41 -27.98
C ARG A 2 3.73 -40.96 -28.37
N TYR A 3 2.74 -40.32 -27.79
CA TYR A 3 2.53 -38.89 -27.92
C TYR A 3 3.30 -38.18 -26.82
N SER A 4 3.83 -37.00 -27.10
CA SER A 4 4.16 -36.06 -26.03
C SER A 4 2.88 -35.68 -25.27
N TRP A 5 3.02 -35.13 -24.07
CA TRP A 5 1.86 -34.67 -23.31
C TRP A 5 1.10 -33.56 -24.08
N GLU A 6 1.81 -32.65 -24.77
CA GLU A 6 1.17 -31.60 -25.57
C GLU A 6 0.41 -32.15 -26.78
N GLU A 7 0.97 -33.15 -27.47
CA GLU A 7 0.33 -33.83 -28.59
C GLU A 7 -0.94 -34.57 -28.16
N PHE A 8 -0.92 -35.18 -26.98
CA PHE A 8 -2.09 -35.84 -26.40
C PHE A 8 -3.19 -34.83 -26.05
N ALA A 9 -2.85 -33.72 -25.39
CA ALA A 9 -3.81 -32.68 -25.03
C ALA A 9 -4.49 -32.05 -26.26
N ARG A 10 -3.73 -31.68 -27.29
CA ARG A 10 -4.29 -31.15 -28.55
C ARG A 10 -5.22 -32.13 -29.25
N LYS A 11 -4.89 -33.42 -29.22
CA LYS A 11 -5.76 -34.48 -29.77
C LYS A 11 -7.08 -34.63 -29.03
N MET A 12 -7.12 -34.30 -27.75
CA MET A 12 -8.32 -34.31 -26.92
C MET A 12 -9.10 -32.99 -26.98
N GLY A 13 -8.72 -32.06 -27.88
CA GLY A 13 -9.38 -30.75 -28.02
C GLY A 13 -9.04 -29.76 -26.91
N VAL A 14 -7.95 -30.01 -26.16
CA VAL A 14 -7.47 -29.15 -25.08
C VAL A 14 -6.20 -28.44 -25.53
N GLU A 15 -6.17 -27.10 -25.52
CA GLU A 15 -4.97 -26.36 -25.89
C GLU A 15 -3.94 -26.38 -24.74
N PRO A 16 -2.73 -26.94 -24.93
CA PRO A 16 -1.70 -27.12 -23.88
C PRO A 16 -1.29 -25.82 -23.17
N GLN A 17 -1.40 -24.67 -23.86
CA GLN A 17 -1.05 -23.34 -23.34
C GLN A 17 -1.83 -22.97 -22.07
N ILE A 18 -3.01 -23.56 -21.85
CA ILE A 18 -3.80 -23.33 -20.63
C ILE A 18 -3.19 -24.03 -19.40
N LEU A 19 -2.39 -25.09 -19.58
CA LEU A 19 -1.81 -25.87 -18.48
C LEU A 19 -0.30 -25.61 -18.30
N GLU A 20 0.35 -25.03 -19.32
CA GLU A 20 1.78 -24.70 -19.36
C GLU A 20 2.06 -23.19 -19.47
N ASN A 21 1.18 -22.35 -18.94
CA ASN A 21 1.45 -20.92 -18.90
C ASN A 21 2.64 -20.61 -17.97
N GLU A 22 3.83 -20.45 -18.56
CA GLU A 22 5.09 -20.16 -17.87
C GLU A 22 4.99 -18.88 -17.03
N GLU A 23 4.36 -17.85 -17.57
CA GLU A 23 4.12 -16.58 -16.86
C GLU A 23 3.24 -16.83 -15.63
N ALA A 24 2.18 -17.62 -15.73
CA ALA A 24 1.34 -17.98 -14.59
C ALA A 24 2.12 -18.71 -13.49
N ARG A 25 2.99 -19.66 -13.86
CA ARG A 25 3.85 -20.39 -12.90
C ARG A 25 4.87 -19.46 -12.24
N LEU A 26 5.45 -18.53 -13.01
CA LEU A 26 6.40 -17.54 -12.51
C LEU A 26 5.73 -16.59 -11.51
N LEU A 27 4.55 -16.06 -11.84
CA LEU A 27 3.78 -15.20 -10.94
C LEU A 27 3.36 -15.94 -9.67
N LYS A 28 2.96 -17.21 -9.80
CA LYS A 28 2.62 -18.06 -8.65
C LYS A 28 3.82 -18.27 -7.74
N LYS A 29 4.98 -18.63 -8.29
CA LYS A 29 6.23 -18.76 -7.52
C LYS A 29 6.58 -17.46 -6.80
N PHE A 30 6.49 -16.33 -7.50
CA PHE A 30 6.73 -15.00 -6.92
C PHE A 30 5.80 -14.70 -5.73
N VAL A 31 4.51 -15.01 -5.86
CA VAL A 31 3.53 -14.86 -4.76
C VAL A 31 3.85 -15.79 -3.58
N ASP A 32 4.27 -17.01 -3.83
CA ASP A 32 4.59 -17.97 -2.76
C ASP A 32 5.85 -17.59 -1.98
N GLU A 33 6.85 -17.03 -2.65
CA GLU A 33 8.10 -16.55 -2.05
C GLU A 33 7.96 -15.17 -1.39
N MET A 34 6.96 -14.37 -1.78
CA MET A 34 6.75 -13.03 -1.21
C MET A 34 6.41 -13.10 0.28
N LEU A 35 7.14 -12.31 1.09
CA LEU A 35 6.84 -12.10 2.51
C LEU A 35 5.65 -11.15 2.68
N TYR A 36 4.88 -11.32 3.74
CA TYR A 36 3.85 -10.34 4.13
C TYR A 36 4.48 -8.97 4.42
N PRO A 37 3.82 -7.85 4.04
CA PRO A 37 4.30 -6.50 4.38
C PRO A 37 4.59 -6.35 5.86
N SER A 38 5.66 -5.62 6.19
CA SER A 38 6.05 -5.45 7.59
C SER A 38 4.94 -4.79 8.40
N HIS A 39 4.26 -3.80 7.80
CA HIS A 39 3.07 -3.15 8.34
C HIS A 39 1.87 -4.09 8.55
N CYS A 40 1.70 -5.12 7.71
CA CYS A 40 0.57 -6.04 7.82
C CYS A 40 0.78 -7.14 8.89
N ARG A 41 1.97 -7.28 9.47
CA ARG A 41 2.20 -8.25 10.56
C ARG A 41 1.26 -7.94 11.73
N TYR A 42 0.58 -8.97 12.24
CA TYR A 42 -0.49 -8.92 13.25
C TYR A 42 -1.86 -8.41 12.77
N CYS A 43 -2.05 -8.18 11.46
CA CYS A 43 -3.36 -7.85 10.93
C CYS A 43 -4.28 -9.08 10.91
N GLN A 44 -5.52 -8.93 11.38
CA GLN A 44 -6.53 -9.99 11.33
C GLN A 44 -6.84 -10.43 9.90
N GLY A 45 -6.64 -9.56 8.91
CA GLY A 45 -6.83 -9.87 7.49
C GLY A 45 -5.84 -10.89 6.92
N LEU A 46 -4.84 -11.33 7.70
CA LEU A 46 -3.97 -12.45 7.33
C LEU A 46 -4.61 -13.81 7.64
N ASP A 47 -5.59 -13.87 8.54
CA ASP A 47 -6.32 -15.07 8.87
C ASP A 47 -7.57 -15.20 7.99
N LEU A 48 -7.49 -16.07 6.98
CA LEU A 48 -8.60 -16.31 6.05
C LEU A 48 -9.78 -17.07 6.68
N SER A 49 -9.64 -17.59 7.90
CA SER A 49 -10.75 -18.20 8.64
C SER A 49 -11.62 -17.16 9.37
N ASN A 50 -11.12 -15.93 9.53
CA ASN A 50 -11.88 -14.84 10.13
C ASN A 50 -12.88 -14.26 9.12
N PRO A 51 -14.21 -14.37 9.35
CA PRO A 51 -15.21 -13.91 8.40
C PRO A 51 -15.36 -12.38 8.36
N ASN A 52 -14.89 -11.66 9.39
CA ASN A 52 -14.98 -10.20 9.46
C ASN A 52 -13.70 -9.61 10.07
N PRO A 53 -12.57 -9.67 9.36
CA PRO A 53 -11.31 -9.16 9.87
C PRO A 53 -11.37 -7.65 10.03
N VAL A 54 -10.81 -7.19 11.15
CA VAL A 54 -10.66 -5.77 11.45
C VAL A 54 -9.19 -5.38 11.25
N HIS A 55 -8.97 -4.30 10.53
CA HIS A 55 -7.62 -3.76 10.34
C HIS A 55 -7.03 -3.32 11.69
N HIS A 56 -5.71 -3.38 11.89
CA HIS A 56 -5.10 -3.06 13.18
C HIS A 56 -5.47 -1.63 13.66
N PRO A 57 -5.40 -1.38 14.98
CA PRO A 57 -5.75 -0.11 15.58
C PRO A 57 -5.07 1.09 14.94
N SER A 58 -5.73 2.23 15.03
CA SER A 58 -5.18 3.50 14.57
C SER A 58 -5.45 4.61 15.56
N TYR A 59 -4.55 5.58 15.59
CA TYR A 59 -4.81 6.88 16.20
C TYR A 59 -4.93 7.90 15.07
N GLU A 60 -6.11 8.50 14.95
CA GLU A 60 -6.38 9.51 13.94
C GLU A 60 -6.11 10.89 14.55
N LEU A 61 -5.24 11.70 13.93
CA LEU A 61 -4.88 13.04 14.42
C LEU A 61 -5.77 14.11 13.80
N THR A 62 -5.98 14.03 12.49
CA THR A 62 -6.74 15.00 11.72
C THR A 62 -7.13 14.37 10.38
N PRO A 63 -8.34 14.64 9.85
CA PRO A 63 -8.67 14.28 8.48
C PRO A 63 -8.14 15.28 7.45
N ALA A 64 -7.58 16.42 7.89
CA ALA A 64 -7.00 17.43 7.00
C ALA A 64 -5.69 16.91 6.37
N CYS A 65 -5.41 17.35 5.14
CA CYS A 65 -4.21 16.99 4.40
C CYS A 65 -3.74 18.20 3.58
N ASN A 66 -2.42 18.34 3.39
CA ASN A 66 -1.81 19.34 2.54
C ASN A 66 -1.63 18.87 1.09
N HIS A 67 -2.07 17.64 0.78
CA HIS A 67 -2.23 17.12 -0.58
C HIS A 67 -3.71 16.97 -0.93
N ASP A 68 -4.03 17.01 -2.22
CA ASP A 68 -5.33 16.66 -2.78
C ASP A 68 -5.16 15.62 -3.89
N CYS A 69 -4.71 14.41 -3.51
CA CYS A 69 -4.38 13.37 -4.47
C CYS A 69 -5.61 12.91 -5.26
N ILE A 70 -5.41 12.66 -6.56
CA ILE A 70 -6.48 12.25 -7.50
C ILE A 70 -7.20 10.94 -7.11
N PHE A 71 -6.55 10.10 -6.30
CA PHE A 71 -7.06 8.80 -5.85
C PHE A 71 -7.49 8.80 -4.36
N CYS A 72 -7.35 9.91 -3.65
CA CYS A 72 -7.39 9.94 -2.18
C CYS A 72 -8.72 9.46 -1.60
N TYR A 73 -8.71 8.35 -0.83
CA TYR A 73 -9.90 7.87 -0.12
C TYR A 73 -10.23 8.73 1.11
N SER A 74 -9.22 9.33 1.77
CA SER A 74 -9.45 10.21 2.92
C SER A 74 -10.25 11.45 2.53
N ASN A 75 -9.97 12.03 1.35
CA ASN A 75 -10.74 13.15 0.79
C ASN A 75 -12.21 12.75 0.53
N VAL A 76 -12.44 11.54 0.01
CA VAL A 76 -13.78 10.96 -0.17
C VAL A 76 -14.50 10.81 1.17
N ALA A 77 -13.81 10.29 2.19
CA ALA A 77 -14.36 10.16 3.55
C ALA A 77 -14.80 11.51 4.11
N VAL A 78 -14.00 12.56 3.93
CA VAL A 78 -14.33 13.92 4.36
C VAL A 78 -15.56 14.45 3.62
N LYS A 79 -15.60 14.36 2.28
CA LYS A 79 -16.72 14.83 1.45
C LYS A 79 -18.04 14.14 1.79
N LEU A 80 -17.98 12.87 2.19
CA LEU A 80 -19.15 12.08 2.59
C LEU A 80 -19.52 12.23 4.08
N GLY A 81 -18.80 13.05 4.85
CA GLY A 81 -19.02 13.19 6.30
C GLY A 81 -18.71 11.93 7.11
N LYS A 82 -17.87 11.04 6.57
CA LYS A 82 -17.48 9.73 7.15
C LYS A 82 -16.05 9.68 7.69
N ALA A 83 -15.30 10.77 7.57
CA ALA A 83 -13.94 10.83 8.10
C ALA A 83 -13.94 10.64 9.63
N PRO A 84 -13.00 9.85 10.18
CA PRO A 84 -12.94 9.65 11.62
C PRO A 84 -12.60 10.96 12.34
N LYS A 85 -13.21 11.13 13.52
CA LYS A 85 -12.81 12.20 14.45
C LYS A 85 -11.45 11.85 15.06
N PRO A 86 -10.67 12.84 15.52
CA PRO A 86 -9.42 12.55 16.20
C PRO A 86 -9.62 11.63 17.42
N GLY A 87 -8.72 10.66 17.60
CA GLY A 87 -8.76 9.71 18.72
C GLY A 87 -8.24 8.33 18.37
N TYR A 88 -8.25 7.45 19.37
CA TYR A 88 -7.83 6.07 19.26
C TYR A 88 -9.00 5.16 18.86
N TYR A 89 -8.81 4.39 17.77
CA TYR A 89 -9.75 3.41 17.24
C TYR A 89 -9.12 2.03 17.32
N GLY A 90 -9.39 1.31 18.41
CA GLY A 90 -8.71 0.07 18.73
C GLY A 90 -9.27 -0.64 19.95
N TRP A 91 -8.42 -1.42 20.60
CA TRP A 91 -8.73 -2.24 21.77
C TRP A 91 -7.58 -2.17 22.78
N GLU A 92 -7.76 -2.66 24.01
CA GLU A 92 -6.82 -2.42 25.12
C GLU A 92 -5.42 -3.00 24.93
N ASN A 93 -5.29 -4.14 24.25
CA ASN A 93 -4.03 -4.86 24.08
C ASN A 93 -3.66 -5.01 22.59
N PRO A 94 -3.37 -3.91 21.89
CA PRO A 94 -3.02 -3.94 20.48
C PRO A 94 -1.61 -4.49 20.28
N LYS A 95 -1.38 -5.21 19.17
CA LYS A 95 -0.02 -5.61 18.75
C LYS A 95 0.64 -4.60 17.82
N ALA A 96 -0.17 -3.76 17.18
CA ALA A 96 0.30 -2.68 16.31
C ALA A 96 -0.72 -1.52 16.35
N ILE A 97 -0.25 -0.30 16.19
CA ILE A 97 -1.06 0.92 16.11
C ILE A 97 -0.52 1.80 14.99
N THR A 98 -1.40 2.38 14.19
CA THR A 98 -1.02 3.25 13.06
C THR A 98 -1.42 4.70 13.27
N VAL A 99 -0.52 5.61 12.94
CA VAL A 99 -0.68 7.06 13.01
C VAL A 99 -0.33 7.65 11.64
N SER A 100 -1.26 8.07 10.80
CA SER A 100 -2.71 7.91 10.85
C SER A 100 -3.19 7.20 9.58
N GLN A 101 -4.45 6.77 9.53
CA GLN A 101 -5.02 6.22 8.30
C GLN A 101 -5.77 7.29 7.49
N TYR A 102 -6.13 8.42 8.10
CA TYR A 102 -6.80 9.52 7.43
C TYR A 102 -6.02 10.82 7.62
N GLY A 103 -6.13 11.72 6.63
CA GLY A 103 -5.42 12.99 6.58
C GLY A 103 -3.90 12.87 6.48
N GLU A 104 -3.20 13.93 6.87
CA GLU A 104 -1.75 13.98 7.04
C GLU A 104 -1.42 14.21 8.52
N PRO A 105 -0.85 13.23 9.24
CA PRO A 105 -0.62 13.35 10.67
C PRO A 105 0.38 14.45 11.02
N LEU A 106 1.36 14.74 10.16
CA LEU A 106 2.40 15.74 10.41
C LEU A 106 1.90 17.19 10.34
N LEU A 107 0.65 17.43 9.88
CA LEU A 107 -0.01 18.73 10.03
C LEU A 107 -0.40 19.01 11.49
N SER A 108 -0.56 17.98 12.31
CA SER A 108 -0.97 18.14 13.69
C SER A 108 0.21 18.53 14.57
N LYS A 109 0.10 19.67 15.26
CA LYS A 109 1.07 20.11 16.28
C LYS A 109 1.21 19.13 17.46
N ARG A 110 0.27 18.17 17.58
CA ARG A 110 0.25 17.17 18.66
C ARG A 110 0.91 15.84 18.28
N ILE A 111 1.50 15.71 17.09
CA ILE A 111 2.09 14.41 16.65
C ILE A 111 3.12 13.87 17.64
N VAL A 112 4.04 14.72 18.14
CA VAL A 112 5.07 14.34 19.12
C VAL A 112 4.43 13.91 20.45
N GLU A 113 3.46 14.69 20.94
CA GLU A 113 2.74 14.39 22.18
C GLU A 113 1.99 13.06 22.09
N VAL A 114 1.24 12.85 21.00
CA VAL A 114 0.47 11.63 20.75
C VAL A 114 1.39 10.43 20.58
N ASN A 115 2.50 10.56 19.85
CA ASN A 115 3.48 9.50 19.70
C ASN A 115 4.04 9.06 21.06
N ARG A 116 4.45 10.01 21.92
CA ARG A 116 4.88 9.71 23.29
C ARG A 116 3.79 9.04 24.12
N MET A 117 2.56 9.57 24.10
CA MET A 117 1.43 8.99 24.84
C MET A 117 1.13 7.54 24.39
N LEU A 118 1.19 7.26 23.09
CA LEU A 118 0.98 5.91 22.56
C LEU A 118 2.08 4.97 23.01
N ARG A 119 3.35 5.39 22.98
CA ARG A 119 4.47 4.57 23.45
C ARG A 119 4.39 4.29 24.96
N GLU A 120 4.03 5.29 25.77
CA GLU A 120 3.82 5.12 27.21
C GLU A 120 2.64 4.20 27.53
N ARG A 121 1.52 4.33 26.80
CA ARG A 121 0.31 3.55 27.06
C ARG A 121 0.38 2.13 26.52
N PHE A 122 1.09 1.91 25.42
CA PHE A 122 1.18 0.63 24.72
C PHE A 122 2.65 0.27 24.43
N PRO A 123 3.49 0.04 25.46
CA PRO A 123 4.94 -0.13 25.28
C PRO A 123 5.31 -1.34 24.40
N GLU A 124 4.47 -2.38 24.42
CA GLU A 124 4.68 -3.62 23.64
C GLU A 124 4.06 -3.56 22.23
N ALA A 125 3.35 -2.49 21.90
CA ALA A 125 2.71 -2.36 20.59
C ALA A 125 3.68 -1.72 19.59
N ARG A 126 3.71 -2.29 18.38
CA ARG A 126 4.41 -1.67 17.25
C ARG A 126 3.72 -0.37 16.84
N LEU A 127 4.43 0.74 16.72
CA LEU A 127 3.92 2.02 16.27
C LEU A 127 4.33 2.29 14.82
N ASP A 128 3.34 2.52 13.96
CA ASP A 128 3.55 2.75 12.54
C ASP A 128 3.14 4.18 12.17
N LEU A 129 4.05 4.97 11.59
CA LEU A 129 3.74 6.26 10.99
C LEU A 129 3.37 6.07 9.52
N GLN A 130 2.23 6.58 9.08
CA GLN A 130 1.90 6.73 7.67
C GLN A 130 1.76 8.22 7.34
N THR A 131 2.53 8.70 6.37
CA THR A 131 2.58 10.12 6.01
C THR A 131 2.83 10.28 4.51
N ASN A 132 2.51 11.44 3.96
CA ASN A 132 2.99 11.87 2.66
C ASN A 132 4.44 12.37 2.71
N GLY A 133 5.02 12.55 3.90
CA GLY A 133 6.42 12.90 4.14
C GLY A 133 6.79 14.37 3.89
N SER A 134 5.91 15.17 3.28
CA SER A 134 6.24 16.54 2.86
C SER A 134 6.59 17.51 3.99
N LEU A 135 6.24 17.17 5.24
CA LEU A 135 6.49 17.97 6.44
C LEU A 135 7.53 17.32 7.38
N LEU A 136 8.12 16.19 6.99
CA LEU A 136 9.09 15.49 7.82
C LEU A 136 10.48 16.14 7.66
N THR A 137 10.97 16.73 8.74
CA THR A 137 12.32 17.31 8.84
C THR A 137 13.17 16.47 9.79
N GLU A 138 14.50 16.62 9.76
CA GLU A 138 15.37 15.94 10.72
C GLU A 138 15.05 16.32 12.17
N GLU A 139 14.77 17.61 12.43
CA GLU A 139 14.40 18.10 13.76
C GLU A 139 13.10 17.46 14.27
N LEU A 140 12.12 17.27 13.39
CA LEU A 140 10.89 16.57 13.75
C LEU A 140 11.16 15.07 13.95
N TRP A 141 11.94 14.46 13.06
CA TRP A 141 12.27 13.03 13.12
C TRP A 141 12.94 12.64 14.44
N GLN A 142 13.87 13.47 14.95
CA GLN A 142 14.53 13.25 16.25
C GLN A 142 13.58 13.23 17.47
N LYS A 143 12.34 13.70 17.31
CA LYS A 143 11.33 13.76 18.38
C LYS A 143 10.28 12.66 18.26
N LEU A 144 10.35 11.82 17.23
CA LEU A 144 9.39 10.76 16.95
C LEU A 144 10.01 9.39 17.21
N ASP A 145 9.23 8.50 17.83
CA ASP A 145 9.59 7.12 18.12
C ASP A 145 8.56 6.19 17.47
N PHE A 146 8.87 5.72 16.25
CA PHE A 146 8.06 4.79 15.49
C PHE A 146 8.90 3.58 15.08
N ASP A 147 8.28 2.40 15.05
CA ASP A 147 8.93 1.16 14.64
C ASP A 147 8.91 0.98 13.11
N ILE A 148 7.86 1.50 12.46
CA ILE A 148 7.72 1.51 10.99
C ILE A 148 7.34 2.92 10.54
N VAL A 149 7.97 3.40 9.48
CA VAL A 149 7.56 4.64 8.80
C VAL A 149 7.28 4.36 7.33
N MET A 150 6.07 4.70 6.90
CA MET A 150 5.58 4.51 5.55
C MET A 150 5.31 5.87 4.90
N ILE A 151 6.16 6.25 3.95
CA ILE A 151 6.07 7.50 3.20
C ILE A 151 5.45 7.22 1.83
N SER A 152 4.46 8.02 1.43
CA SER A 152 3.78 7.85 0.14
C SER A 152 4.52 8.57 -0.99
N LEU A 153 4.82 7.86 -2.08
CA LEU A 153 5.38 8.43 -3.31
C LEU A 153 4.81 7.69 -4.53
N ASP A 154 4.16 8.42 -5.43
CA ASP A 154 3.43 7.87 -6.58
C ASP A 154 3.95 8.34 -7.96
N ALA A 155 4.99 9.17 -7.96
CA ALA A 155 5.66 9.69 -9.14
C ALA A 155 7.17 9.73 -8.93
N SER A 156 7.95 9.57 -10.00
CA SER A 156 9.40 9.67 -9.98
C SER A 156 9.92 11.05 -10.39
N THR A 157 9.03 12.01 -10.69
CA THR A 157 9.39 13.38 -11.08
C THR A 157 8.50 14.41 -10.37
N ARG A 158 9.05 15.62 -10.15
CA ARG A 158 8.33 16.75 -9.53
C ARG A 158 7.06 17.14 -10.30
N GLU A 159 7.14 17.23 -11.63
CA GLU A 159 5.99 17.60 -12.46
C GLU A 159 4.83 16.60 -12.29
N LYS A 160 5.14 15.30 -12.32
CA LYS A 160 4.13 14.26 -12.22
C LYS A 160 3.61 14.13 -10.78
N HIS A 161 4.47 14.30 -9.78
CA HIS A 161 4.06 14.41 -8.38
C HIS A 161 3.04 15.53 -8.18
N LEU A 162 3.30 16.72 -8.74
CA LEU A 162 2.37 17.85 -8.69
C LEU A 162 1.04 17.50 -9.35
N LYS A 163 1.03 16.83 -10.50
CA LYS A 163 -0.21 16.40 -11.18
C LYS A 163 -1.02 15.38 -10.36
N ILE A 164 -0.35 14.43 -9.71
CA ILE A 164 -1.01 13.36 -8.94
C ILE A 164 -1.54 13.87 -7.60
N THR A 165 -0.73 14.67 -6.89
CA THR A 165 -1.01 15.10 -5.50
C THR A 165 -1.64 16.49 -5.39
N ASN A 166 -1.61 17.27 -6.48
CA ASN A 166 -1.94 18.70 -6.49
C ASN A 166 -1.13 19.52 -5.47
N ALA A 167 0.11 19.10 -5.19
CA ALA A 167 1.01 19.76 -4.25
C ALA A 167 2.46 19.71 -4.74
N ASP A 168 3.16 20.84 -4.70
CA ASP A 168 4.54 20.95 -5.17
C ASP A 168 5.52 20.59 -4.04
N THR A 169 5.53 19.32 -3.64
CA THR A 169 6.28 18.86 -2.45
C THR A 169 7.23 17.70 -2.74
N PHE A 170 7.50 17.39 -4.02
CA PHE A 170 8.31 16.21 -4.40
C PHE A 170 9.67 16.18 -3.70
N ASP A 171 10.42 17.30 -3.74
CA ASP A 171 11.74 17.39 -3.14
C ASP A 171 11.71 17.16 -1.61
N ALA A 172 10.64 17.64 -0.94
CA ALA A 172 10.43 17.42 0.48
C ALA A 172 10.12 15.94 0.79
N VAL A 173 9.31 15.26 -0.03
CA VAL A 173 9.03 13.83 0.11
C VAL A 173 10.31 13.00 -0.08
N VAL A 174 11.11 13.31 -1.11
CA VAL A 174 12.40 12.65 -1.33
C VAL A 174 13.36 12.89 -0.17
N ASN A 175 13.36 14.09 0.40
CA ASN A 175 14.14 14.38 1.60
C ASN A 175 13.68 13.55 2.81
N ALA A 176 12.38 13.41 3.03
CA ALA A 176 11.83 12.55 4.08
C ALA A 176 12.25 11.09 3.92
N LEU A 177 12.22 10.56 2.68
CA LEU A 177 12.72 9.21 2.38
C LEU A 177 14.21 9.08 2.70
N ARG A 178 15.03 10.10 2.41
CA ARG A 178 16.46 10.10 2.76
C ARG A 178 16.68 10.08 4.28
N ILE A 179 15.95 10.90 5.02
CA ILE A 179 16.05 10.96 6.50
C ILE A 179 15.74 9.58 7.07
N VAL A 180 14.57 9.03 6.75
CA VAL A 180 14.11 7.75 7.30
C VAL A 180 14.96 6.58 6.78
N GLY A 181 15.38 6.59 5.52
CA GLY A 181 16.23 5.53 4.94
C GLY A 181 17.65 5.47 5.52
N SER A 182 18.14 6.57 6.10
CA SER A 182 19.43 6.61 6.81
C SER A 182 19.36 6.09 8.25
N ASP A 183 18.16 6.01 8.83
CA ASP A 183 17.94 5.52 10.18
C ASP A 183 17.64 4.01 10.19
N LYS A 184 18.59 3.22 10.66
CA LYS A 184 18.47 1.75 10.72
C LYS A 184 17.79 1.22 11.99
N SER A 185 17.36 2.11 12.89
CA SER A 185 16.58 1.72 14.06
C SER A 185 15.10 1.49 13.73
N VAL A 186 14.64 1.98 12.57
CA VAL A 186 13.25 1.86 12.11
C VAL A 186 13.15 1.04 10.84
N ARG A 187 11.98 0.45 10.58
CA ARG A 187 11.68 -0.13 9.27
C ARG A 187 11.12 0.95 8.35
N SER A 188 11.88 1.32 7.34
CA SER A 188 11.51 2.32 6.36
C SER A 188 10.73 1.70 5.19
N VAL A 189 9.62 2.32 4.81
CA VAL A 189 8.75 1.84 3.73
C VAL A 189 8.37 2.98 2.80
N VAL A 190 8.59 2.80 1.49
CA VAL A 190 7.94 3.64 0.48
C VAL A 190 6.64 2.97 0.05
N ARG A 191 5.53 3.69 0.10
CA ARG A 191 4.24 3.21 -0.41
C ARG A 191 3.94 3.87 -1.74
N THR A 192 3.57 3.06 -2.71
CA THR A 192 3.16 3.50 -4.05
C THR A 192 1.85 2.82 -4.42
N ILE A 193 0.91 3.59 -4.92
CA ILE A 193 -0.36 3.09 -5.45
C ILE A 193 -0.15 2.63 -6.89
N PHE A 194 -0.53 1.40 -7.19
CA PHE A 194 -0.56 0.90 -8.56
C PHE A 194 -1.69 1.56 -9.35
N MET A 195 -1.35 2.49 -10.23
CA MET A 195 -2.27 3.26 -11.08
C MET A 195 -1.88 3.08 -12.55
N PRO A 196 -2.16 1.92 -13.16
CA PRO A 196 -1.77 1.65 -14.54
C PRO A 196 -2.36 2.67 -15.51
N GLY A 197 -1.59 3.05 -16.52
CA GLY A 197 -1.86 4.19 -17.41
C GLY A 197 -1.43 5.54 -16.84
N ILE A 198 -1.32 5.67 -15.51
CA ILE A 198 -0.85 6.89 -14.85
C ILE A 198 0.63 6.76 -14.49
N ASN A 199 1.04 5.74 -13.73
CA ASN A 199 2.38 5.67 -13.12
C ASN A 199 3.20 4.41 -13.45
N ASP A 200 2.92 3.79 -14.60
CA ASP A 200 3.58 2.55 -15.05
C ASP A 200 5.11 2.65 -15.05
N GLU A 201 5.67 3.73 -15.59
CA GLU A 201 7.12 3.95 -15.64
C GLU A 201 7.70 4.45 -14.32
N ASP A 202 6.89 5.05 -13.45
CA ASP A 202 7.37 5.61 -12.18
C ASP A 202 7.64 4.52 -11.17
N ILE A 203 6.84 3.46 -11.13
CA ILE A 203 6.97 2.40 -10.13
C ILE A 203 8.40 1.80 -10.07
N PRO A 204 9.00 1.32 -11.18
CA PRO A 204 10.38 0.84 -11.14
C PRO A 204 11.39 1.95 -10.80
N ARG A 205 11.17 3.19 -11.25
CA ARG A 205 12.06 4.34 -10.92
C ARG A 205 11.97 4.74 -9.45
N ILE A 206 10.80 4.64 -8.83
CA ILE A 206 10.57 4.85 -7.40
C ILE A 206 11.26 3.75 -6.61
N ALA A 207 11.18 2.50 -7.07
CA ALA A 207 11.86 1.37 -6.44
C ALA A 207 13.39 1.57 -6.45
N GLU A 208 13.97 1.97 -7.59
CA GLU A 208 15.38 2.32 -7.72
C GLU A 208 15.78 3.50 -6.83
N LEU A 209 15.02 4.59 -6.86
CA LEU A 209 15.25 5.76 -6.00
C LEU A 209 15.21 5.37 -4.52
N ALA A 210 14.17 4.66 -4.08
CA ALA A 210 14.02 4.24 -2.69
C ALA A 210 15.18 3.36 -2.23
N ALA A 211 15.61 2.40 -3.07
CA ALA A 211 16.79 1.59 -2.80
C ALA A 211 18.06 2.44 -2.64
N SER A 212 18.26 3.43 -3.51
CA SER A 212 19.41 4.35 -3.43
C SER A 212 19.42 5.21 -2.16
N LEU A 213 18.26 5.45 -1.55
CA LEU A 213 18.09 6.21 -0.31
C LEU A 213 18.14 5.31 0.94
N GLY A 214 18.37 4.01 0.78
CA GLY A 214 18.44 3.06 1.89
C GLY A 214 17.10 2.64 2.47
N ILE A 215 15.99 2.81 1.72
CA ILE A 215 14.67 2.33 2.13
C ILE A 215 14.63 0.80 2.13
N ASP A 216 13.96 0.20 3.12
CA ASP A 216 14.00 -1.24 3.32
C ASP A 216 12.92 -2.03 2.57
N GLU A 217 11.80 -1.38 2.26
CA GLU A 217 10.62 -2.02 1.68
C GLU A 217 9.85 -1.07 0.77
N MET A 218 9.36 -1.59 -0.35
CA MET A 218 8.33 -0.95 -1.13
C MET A 218 6.99 -1.66 -0.92
N HIS A 219 5.98 -0.92 -0.46
CA HIS A 219 4.61 -1.40 -0.41
C HIS A 219 3.88 -0.97 -1.68
N LEU A 220 3.74 -1.89 -2.64
CA LEU A 220 2.94 -1.65 -3.85
C LEU A 220 1.47 -1.96 -3.54
N GLN A 221 0.68 -0.90 -3.36
CA GLN A 221 -0.72 -1.02 -2.98
C GLN A 221 -1.61 -0.95 -4.23
N PRO A 222 -2.51 -1.93 -4.45
CA PRO A 222 -3.47 -1.84 -5.55
C PRO A 222 -4.51 -0.73 -5.28
N LEU A 223 -4.80 0.10 -6.29
CA LEU A 223 -5.75 1.20 -6.22
C LEU A 223 -7.15 0.75 -5.80
N THR A 224 -7.78 1.49 -4.89
CA THR A 224 -9.23 1.45 -4.69
C THR A 224 -9.87 2.65 -5.38
N VAL A 225 -10.83 2.38 -6.26
CA VAL A 225 -11.57 3.38 -7.02
C VAL A 225 -12.84 3.74 -6.27
N HIS A 226 -12.91 4.98 -5.80
CA HIS A 226 -14.13 5.55 -5.22
C HIS A 226 -14.88 6.36 -6.26
N GLU A 227 -16.21 6.34 -6.21
CA GLU A 227 -17.10 7.03 -7.17
C GLU A 227 -16.72 8.50 -7.35
N LEU A 228 -16.48 9.22 -6.24
CA LEU A 228 -16.11 10.65 -6.25
C LEU A 228 -14.73 10.93 -6.87
N ASN A 229 -13.90 9.91 -7.09
CA ASN A 229 -12.56 10.04 -7.69
C ASN A 229 -12.51 9.55 -9.15
N VAL A 230 -13.56 8.91 -9.66
CA VAL A 230 -13.57 8.30 -11.02
C VAL A 230 -13.19 9.32 -12.10
N ASP A 231 -13.80 10.51 -12.09
CA ASP A 231 -13.53 11.54 -13.11
C ASP A 231 -12.11 12.09 -13.03
N ARG A 232 -11.54 12.16 -11.83
CA ARG A 232 -10.14 12.58 -11.64
C ARG A 232 -9.19 11.54 -12.22
N LEU A 233 -9.42 10.27 -11.88
CA LEU A 233 -8.63 9.13 -12.35
C LEU A 233 -8.73 8.96 -13.88
N LYS A 234 -9.93 9.09 -14.44
CA LYS A 234 -10.15 9.02 -15.90
C LYS A 234 -9.40 10.12 -16.64
N ARG A 235 -9.47 11.37 -16.15
CA ARG A 235 -8.74 12.50 -16.76
C ARG A 235 -7.23 12.36 -16.63
N ALA A 236 -6.75 11.71 -15.58
CA ALA A 236 -5.33 11.43 -15.39
C ALA A 236 -4.81 10.27 -16.26
N GLY A 237 -5.70 9.51 -16.91
CA GLY A 237 -5.33 8.43 -17.83
C GLY A 237 -5.33 7.02 -17.20
N LEU A 238 -6.06 6.80 -16.10
CA LEU A 238 -6.14 5.48 -15.49
C LEU A 238 -6.72 4.43 -16.47
N ASP A 239 -6.00 3.32 -16.60
CA ASP A 239 -6.52 2.09 -17.19
C ASP A 239 -7.27 1.28 -16.11
N PHE A 240 -8.60 1.38 -16.11
CA PHE A 240 -9.44 0.73 -15.12
C PHE A 240 -9.41 -0.80 -15.22
N GLU A 241 -9.20 -1.37 -16.41
CA GLU A 241 -9.16 -2.82 -16.57
C GLU A 241 -7.86 -3.39 -16.00
N ARG A 242 -6.74 -2.72 -16.29
CA ARG A 242 -5.43 -3.09 -15.70
C ARG A 242 -5.42 -2.86 -14.19
N ALA A 243 -6.08 -1.83 -13.67
CA ALA A 243 -6.15 -1.57 -12.23
C ALA A 243 -6.84 -2.68 -11.44
N GLU A 244 -7.75 -3.43 -12.07
CA GLU A 244 -8.42 -4.60 -11.49
C GLU A 244 -7.63 -5.90 -11.67
N SER A 245 -6.62 -5.93 -12.54
CA SER A 245 -5.88 -7.15 -12.89
C SER A 245 -4.76 -7.45 -11.89
N MET A 246 -4.84 -8.58 -11.19
CA MET A 246 -3.74 -8.99 -10.30
C MET A 246 -2.53 -9.47 -11.09
N ARG A 247 -2.70 -9.97 -12.31
CA ARG A 247 -1.59 -10.26 -13.21
C ARG A 247 -0.75 -9.01 -13.45
N GLU A 248 -1.39 -7.89 -13.79
CA GLU A 248 -0.68 -6.62 -14.05
C GLU A 248 0.02 -6.12 -12.79
N LEU A 249 -0.67 -6.10 -11.64
CA LEU A 249 -0.07 -5.73 -10.36
C LEU A 249 1.18 -6.56 -10.03
N LEU A 250 1.10 -7.88 -10.18
CA LEU A 250 2.20 -8.78 -9.84
C LEU A 250 3.37 -8.65 -10.81
N LYS A 251 3.12 -8.44 -12.11
CA LYS A 251 4.17 -8.15 -13.09
C LYS A 251 4.90 -6.85 -12.73
N THR A 252 4.15 -5.80 -12.40
CA THR A 252 4.73 -4.53 -11.96
C THR A 252 5.52 -4.69 -10.65
N ALA A 253 5.03 -5.49 -9.71
CA ALA A 253 5.75 -5.81 -8.48
C ALA A 253 7.06 -6.59 -8.75
N MET A 254 7.04 -7.54 -9.69
CA MET A 254 8.24 -8.28 -10.10
C MET A 254 9.29 -7.37 -10.72
N GLU A 255 8.88 -6.42 -11.56
CA GLU A 255 9.78 -5.44 -12.16
C GLU A 255 10.45 -4.58 -11.09
N ALA A 256 9.67 -4.02 -10.16
CA ALA A 256 10.18 -3.22 -9.06
C ALA A 256 11.05 -4.04 -8.07
N LYS A 257 10.80 -5.35 -7.91
CA LYS A 257 11.58 -6.22 -7.01
C LYS A 257 13.04 -6.37 -7.43
N LYS A 258 13.39 -6.02 -8.67
CA LYS A 258 14.79 -5.97 -9.14
C LYS A 258 15.64 -4.97 -8.34
N TYR A 259 15.02 -3.97 -7.72
CA TYR A 259 15.70 -2.87 -7.04
C TYR A 259 15.57 -2.91 -5.51
N ILE A 260 14.40 -3.28 -4.98
CA ILE A 260 14.08 -3.22 -3.55
C ILE A 260 13.16 -4.39 -3.14
N ASP A 261 13.04 -4.69 -1.84
CA ASP A 261 12.05 -5.65 -1.35
C ASP A 261 10.62 -5.13 -1.54
N VAL A 262 9.97 -5.57 -2.62
CA VAL A 262 8.58 -5.21 -2.94
C VAL A 262 7.61 -6.20 -2.28
N ARG A 263 6.60 -5.65 -1.61
CA ARG A 263 5.49 -6.39 -1.01
C ARG A 263 4.16 -5.73 -1.38
N ILE A 264 3.09 -6.53 -1.43
CA ILE A 264 1.72 -6.07 -1.69
C ILE A 264 0.84 -6.24 -0.45
N SER A 265 -0.32 -5.60 -0.40
CA SER A 265 -1.25 -5.66 0.74
C SER A 265 -1.44 -7.09 1.30
N GLY A 266 -1.25 -7.26 2.61
CA GLY A 266 -1.15 -8.59 3.22
C GLY A 266 -2.39 -9.46 3.08
N CYS A 267 -3.59 -8.88 3.18
CA CYS A 267 -4.86 -9.60 2.98
C CYS A 267 -4.98 -10.13 1.53
N LEU A 268 -4.58 -9.32 0.54
CA LEU A 268 -4.52 -9.74 -0.85
C LEU A 268 -3.50 -10.87 -1.01
N LEU A 269 -2.30 -10.71 -0.48
CA LEU A 269 -1.26 -11.74 -0.57
C LEU A 269 -1.71 -13.07 0.05
N ALA A 270 -2.40 -13.03 1.19
CA ALA A 270 -2.94 -14.23 1.84
C ALA A 270 -3.93 -14.97 0.93
N GLN A 271 -4.81 -14.26 0.24
CA GLN A 271 -5.74 -14.84 -0.74
C GLN A 271 -5.00 -15.41 -1.95
N LEU A 272 -4.07 -14.65 -2.54
CA LEU A 272 -3.33 -15.07 -3.74
C LEU A 272 -2.48 -16.32 -3.49
N LYS A 273 -1.88 -16.46 -2.29
CA LYS A 273 -1.12 -17.67 -1.92
C LYS A 273 -1.98 -18.94 -1.93
N LYS A 274 -3.29 -18.85 -1.74
CA LYS A 274 -4.22 -20.00 -1.79
C LYS A 274 -4.66 -20.39 -3.20
N MET A 275 -4.42 -19.54 -4.19
CA MET A 275 -4.80 -19.81 -5.57
C MET A 275 -3.75 -20.68 -6.27
N ASP A 276 -4.21 -21.54 -7.17
CA ASP A 276 -3.34 -22.17 -8.16
C ASP A 276 -2.89 -21.12 -9.22
N ALA A 277 -1.90 -21.49 -10.03
CA ALA A 277 -1.30 -20.58 -11.00
C ALA A 277 -2.30 -20.04 -12.03
N LEU A 278 -3.26 -20.84 -12.50
CA LEU A 278 -4.19 -20.45 -13.56
C LEU A 278 -5.29 -19.53 -13.03
N THR A 279 -5.81 -19.86 -11.84
CA THR A 279 -6.75 -18.98 -11.13
C THR A 279 -6.09 -17.62 -10.84
N LEU A 280 -4.86 -17.61 -10.32
CA LEU A 280 -4.11 -16.39 -10.05
C LEU A 280 -3.86 -15.56 -11.33
N PHE A 281 -3.59 -16.22 -12.46
CA PHE A 281 -3.32 -15.53 -13.72
C PHE A 281 -4.51 -14.75 -14.28
N SER A 282 -5.73 -15.19 -13.95
CA SER A 282 -6.98 -14.62 -14.46
C SER A 282 -7.73 -13.79 -13.43
N VAL A 283 -7.27 -13.75 -12.17
CA VAL A 283 -8.01 -13.11 -11.09
C VAL A 283 -8.07 -11.59 -11.27
N ARG A 284 -9.29 -11.07 -11.15
CA ARG A 284 -9.57 -9.64 -11.13
C ARG A 284 -10.13 -9.26 -9.76
N ARG A 285 -9.60 -8.17 -9.22
CA ARG A 285 -10.08 -7.56 -7.98
C ARG A 285 -11.22 -6.60 -8.32
N VAL A 286 -12.28 -6.62 -7.51
CA VAL A 286 -13.27 -5.54 -7.51
C VAL A 286 -12.61 -4.30 -6.90
N ALA A 287 -12.22 -3.34 -7.73
CA ALA A 287 -11.53 -2.13 -7.27
C ALA A 287 -12.50 -1.06 -6.76
N ARG A 288 -13.81 -1.19 -7.01
CA ARG A 288 -14.81 -0.13 -6.77
C ARG A 288 -15.39 -0.18 -5.36
N GLU A 289 -15.42 0.95 -4.68
CA GLU A 289 -15.99 1.08 -3.34
C GLU A 289 -16.70 2.44 -3.16
N VAL A 290 -17.89 2.44 -2.53
CA VAL A 290 -18.71 3.65 -2.39
C VAL A 290 -18.15 4.59 -1.33
N ALA A 291 -17.67 4.07 -0.20
CA ALA A 291 -17.10 4.88 0.87
C ALA A 291 -16.16 4.05 1.76
N PRO A 292 -14.99 4.59 2.12
CA PRO A 292 -14.17 4.00 3.17
C PRO A 292 -14.89 4.14 4.53
N VAL A 293 -14.99 3.04 5.27
CA VAL A 293 -15.61 3.01 6.61
C VAL A 293 -14.63 2.41 7.61
N VAL A 294 -14.40 3.11 8.72
CA VAL A 294 -13.64 2.56 9.86
C VAL A 294 -14.54 1.55 10.58
N LYS A 295 -14.19 0.27 10.52
CA LYS A 295 -14.92 -0.82 11.18
C LYS A 295 -14.68 -0.92 12.70
N ARG A 296 -13.82 -0.06 13.26
CA ARG A 296 -13.44 -0.05 14.68
C ARG A 296 -14.18 1.05 15.43
N THR A 297 -14.50 0.79 16.70
CA THR A 297 -15.07 1.79 17.59
C THR A 297 -13.97 2.70 18.14
N ARG A 298 -14.28 3.99 18.27
CA ARG A 298 -13.44 4.94 18.99
C ARG A 298 -13.54 4.65 20.49
N LEU A 299 -12.42 4.55 21.19
CA LEU A 299 -12.45 4.57 22.66
C LEU A 299 -12.66 6.02 23.11
N GLU A 300 -13.65 6.23 23.98
CA GLU A 300 -13.95 7.52 24.59
C GLU A 300 -12.89 7.94 25.61
#